data_AF-A0A2E6NT07-F1
#
_entry.id   AF-A0A2E6NT07-F1
#
_cell.length_a   1.000
_cell.length_b   1.000
_cell.length_c   1.000
_cell.angle_alpha   90.00
_cell.angle_beta   90.00
_cell.angle_gamma   90.00
#
_symmetry.space_group_name_H-M   'P 1'
#
loop_
_entity.id
_entity.type
_entity.pdbx_description
1 polymer ?
#
loop_
_entity_poly.entity_id
_entity_poly.type
_entity_poly.pdbx_seq_one_letter_code
_entity_poly.pdbx_strand_id
1 'polypeptide(L)' 'MNSEKEYIFYQFENSYKILKLSLLGDFITKNKNELDKHCEVMLHRIFPEKSREKIKKIIICNEEELLSKISELKTK' A
#
# COMPACT_ATOMS: atom_id res chain seq x y z
N MET A 1 -10.10 15.35 -13.87
CA MET A 1 -10.34 14.62 -12.62
C MET A 1 -9.02 14.53 -11.91
N ASN A 2 -8.90 15.13 -10.72
CA ASN A 2 -7.68 15.08 -9.93
C ASN A 2 -7.52 13.64 -9.45
N SER A 3 -6.62 12.89 -10.08
CA SER A 3 -6.19 11.56 -9.65
C SER A 3 -5.32 11.70 -8.40
N GLU A 4 -5.92 12.19 -7.31
CA GLU A 4 -5.24 12.24 -6.04
C GLU A 4 -4.97 10.80 -5.59
N LYS A 5 -3.74 10.59 -5.12
CA LYS A 5 -3.34 9.30 -4.61
C LYS A 5 -4.04 9.12 -3.26
N GLU A 6 -4.85 8.08 -3.15
CA GLU A 6 -5.73 7.88 -2.00
C GLU A 6 -5.52 6.54 -1.31
N TYR A 7 -4.82 5.61 -1.94
CA TYR A 7 -4.65 4.25 -1.47
C TYR A 7 -3.20 3.84 -1.41
N ILE A 8 -2.90 2.96 -0.45
CA ILE A 8 -1.64 2.26 -0.31
C ILE A 8 -1.94 0.78 -0.56
N PHE A 9 -1.36 0.25 -1.62
CA PHE A 9 -1.45 -1.15 -2.01
C PHE A 9 -0.17 -1.88 -1.57
N TYR A 10 -0.35 -2.91 -0.75
CA TYR A 10 0.71 -3.77 -0.25
C TYR A 10 0.61 -5.14 -0.92
N GLN A 11 1.67 -5.52 -1.63
CA GLN A 11 1.77 -6.82 -2.27
C GLN A 11 2.66 -7.75 -1.44
N PHE A 12 2.15 -8.93 -1.14
CA PHE A 12 2.89 -10.04 -0.53
C PHE A 12 3.08 -11.16 -1.55
N GLU A 13 3.65 -12.27 -1.11
CA GLU A 13 3.88 -13.43 -1.96
C GLU A 13 2.58 -14.05 -2.49
N ASN A 14 1.61 -14.28 -1.61
CA ASN A 14 0.36 -14.97 -1.92
C ASN A 14 -0.89 -14.14 -1.58
N SER A 15 -0.71 -12.87 -1.24
CA SER A 15 -1.83 -12.01 -0.84
C SER A 15 -1.53 -10.53 -1.08
N TYR A 16 -2.53 -9.69 -0.89
CA TYR A 16 -2.37 -8.25 -0.87
C TYR A 16 -3.21 -7.62 0.25
N LYS A 17 -2.85 -6.40 0.65
CA LYS A 17 -3.62 -5.56 1.55
C LYS A 17 -3.73 -4.15 0.98
N ILE A 18 -4.81 -3.47 1.30
CA ILE A 18 -5.11 -2.12 0.83
C ILE A 18 -5.45 -1.27 2.04
N LEU A 19 -4.86 -0.09 2.11
CA LEU A 19 -5.15 0.91 3.14
C LEU A 19 -5.41 2.26 2.47
N LYS A 20 -6.17 3.14 3.13
CA LYS A 20 -6.30 4.53 2.69
C LYS A 20 -5.06 5.33 3.08
N LEU A 21 -4.56 6.17 2.17
CA LEU A 21 -3.41 7.04 2.37
C LEU A 21 -3.65 8.03 3.50
N SER A 22 -4.89 8.45 3.74
CA SER A 22 -5.26 9.31 4.87
C SER A 22 -4.88 8.73 6.23
N LEU A 23 -4.71 7.41 6.34
CA LEU A 23 -4.24 6.77 7.57
C LEU A 23 -2.79 7.12 7.89
N LEU A 24 -1.95 7.41 6.88
CA LEU A 24 -0.58 7.89 7.10
C LEU A 24 -0.54 9.32 7.69
N GLY A 25 -1.60 10.12 7.60
CA GLY A 25 -1.59 11.50 8.13
C GLY A 25 -0.34 12.29 7.71
N ASP A 26 0.35 12.90 8.67
CA ASP A 26 1.60 13.66 8.49
C ASP A 26 2.83 12.82 8.11
N PHE A 27 2.73 11.48 8.06
CA PHE A 27 3.85 10.61 7.68
C PHE A 27 4.14 10.61 6.17
N ILE A 28 3.38 11.36 5.37
CA ILE A 28 3.61 11.53 3.93
C ILE A 28 4.87 12.38 3.71
N THR A 29 5.93 11.73 3.26
CA THR A 29 7.22 12.38 2.95
C THR A 29 7.57 12.22 1.47
N LYS A 30 8.31 13.20 0.92
CA LYS A 30 8.85 13.13 -0.44
C LYS A 30 9.97 12.08 -0.58
N ASN A 31 10.55 11.65 0.54
CA ASN A 31 11.58 10.62 0.56
C ASN A 31 10.93 9.23 0.50
N LYS A 32 11.06 8.57 -0.65
CA LYS A 32 10.46 7.24 -0.89
C LYS A 32 10.88 6.19 0.14
N ASN A 33 12.14 6.18 0.56
CA ASN A 33 12.62 5.18 1.52
C ASN A 33 12.00 5.35 2.91
N GLU A 34 11.77 6.59 3.32
CA GLU A 34 11.09 6.87 4.59
C GLU A 34 9.59 6.62 4.47
N LEU A 35 8.98 6.96 3.34
CA LEU A 35 7.58 6.70 3.06
C LEU A 35 7.28 5.20 3.10
N ASP A 36 8.12 4.38 2.47
CA ASP A 36 8.00 2.92 2.49
C ASP A 36 8.09 2.41 3.94
N LYS A 37 9.06 2.87 4.74
CA LYS A 37 9.14 2.51 6.17
C LYS A 37 7.90 2.90 6.96
N HIS A 38 7.37 4.10 6.75
CA HIS A 38 6.13 4.53 7.41
C HIS A 38 4.95 3.65 7.00
N CYS A 39 4.86 3.28 5.72
CA CYS A 39 3.87 2.36 5.20
C CYS A 39 4.00 0.97 5.84
N GLU A 40 5.22 0.44 6.00
CA GLU A 40 5.48 -0.85 6.64
C GLU A 40 5.09 -0.85 8.11
N VAL A 41 5.49 0.19 8.86
CA VAL A 41 5.13 0.34 10.28
C VAL A 41 3.62 0.42 10.46
N MET A 42 2.94 1.21 9.62
CA MET A 42 1.48 1.31 9.61
C MET A 42 0.83 -0.05 9.29
N LEU A 43 1.32 -0.76 8.28
CA LEU A 43 0.80 -2.06 7.89
C LEU A 43 0.88 -3.05 9.06
N HIS A 44 2.02 -3.12 9.75
CA HIS A 44 2.21 -4.03 10.88
C HIS A 44 1.40 -3.63 12.12
N ARG A 45 1.07 -2.34 12.28
CA ARG A 45 0.15 -1.90 13.34
C ARG A 45 -1.29 -2.34 13.09
N ILE A 46 -1.75 -2.28 11.84
CA ILE A 46 -3.12 -2.64 11.48
C ILE A 46 -3.28 -4.16 11.30
N PHE A 47 -2.27 -4.79 10.71
CA PHE A 47 -2.22 -6.21 10.39
C PHE A 47 -0.99 -6.85 11.05
N PRO A 48 -1.00 -7.03 12.39
CA PRO A 48 0.14 -7.61 13.09
C PRO A 48 0.48 -9.01 12.59
N GLU A 49 -0.49 -9.79 12.08
CA GLU A 49 -0.23 -11.08 11.46
C GLU A 49 0.69 -11.01 10.24
N LYS A 50 0.74 -9.86 9.56
CA LYS A 50 1.58 -9.63 8.38
C LYS A 50 3.02 -9.26 8.72
N SER A 51 3.36 -9.04 9.99
CA SER A 51 4.71 -8.62 10.42
C SER A 51 5.83 -9.61 10.07
N ARG A 52 5.47 -10.89 9.82
CA ARG A 52 6.41 -11.94 9.43
C ARG A 52 6.44 -12.17 7.91
N GLU A 53 5.52 -11.56 7.16
CA GLU A 53 5.47 -11.70 5.72
C GLU A 53 6.37 -10.67 5.05
N LYS A 54 7.12 -11.10 4.04
CA LYS A 54 7.93 -10.19 3.24
C LYS A 54 7.04 -9.40 2.29
N ILE A 55 7.03 -8.08 2.45
CA ILE A 55 6.37 -7.18 1.52
C ILE A 55 7.19 -7.15 0.22
N LYS A 56 6.57 -7.54 -0.89
CA LYS A 56 7.19 -7.52 -2.22
C LYS A 56 7.17 -6.11 -2.81
N LYS A 57 6.07 -5.38 -2.59
CA LYS A 57 5.87 -4.06 -3.18
C LYS A 57 4.88 -3.22 -2.37
N ILE A 58 5.18 -1.94 -2.24
CA ILE A 58 4.28 -0.91 -1.72
C ILE A 58 4.02 0.07 -2.86
N ILE A 59 2.76 0.36 -3.14
CA ILE A 59 2.36 1.26 -4.23
C ILE A 59 1.34 2.25 -3.69
N ILE A 60 1.59 3.54 -3.92
CA ILE A 60 0.61 4.58 -3.67
C ILE A 60 -0.14 4.86 -4.97
N CYS A 61 -1.45 4.66 -4.95
CA CYS A 61 -2.31 4.69 -6.13
C CYS A 61 -3.61 5.47 -5.89
N ASN A 62 -4.21 5.95 -6.96
CA ASN A 62 -5.61 6.36 -6.97
C ASN A 62 -6.53 5.13 -7.10
N GLU A 63 -7.84 5.35 -7.16
CA GLU A 63 -8.82 4.27 -7.30
C GLU A 63 -8.66 3.48 -8.62
N GLU A 64 -8.48 4.16 -9.75
CA GLU A 64 -8.35 3.51 -11.07
C GLU A 64 -7.12 2.59 -11.15
N GLU A 65 -5.97 3.07 -10.68
CA GLU A 65 -4.72 2.30 -10.62
C GLU A 65 -4.84 1.11 -9.66
N LEU A 66 -5.54 1.30 -8.53
CA LEU A 66 -5.81 0.23 -7.58
C LEU A 66 -6.66 -0.88 -8.23
N LEU A 67 -7.76 -0.51 -8.89
CA LEU A 67 -8.64 -1.45 -9.57
C LEU A 67 -7.90 -2.20 -10.68
N SER A 68 -7.08 -1.50 -11.46
CA SER A 68 -6.22 -2.09 -12.47
C SER A 68 -5.27 -3.14 -11.87
N LYS A 69 -4.59 -2.80 -10.77
CA LYS A 69 -3.70 -3.73 -10.05
C LYS A 69 -4.40 -4.97 -9.52
N ILE A 70 -5.59 -4.81 -8.93
CA ILE A 70 -6.39 -5.94 -8.45
C ILE A 70 -6.82 -6.82 -9.62
N SER A 71 -7.22 -6.21 -10.74
CA SER A 71 -7.60 -6.94 -11.94
C SER A 71 -6.44 -7.78 -12.48
N GLU A 72 -5.24 -7.21 -12.60
CA GLU A 72 -4.03 -7.95 -13.04
C GLU A 72 -3.71 -9.16 -12.16
N LEU A 73 -3.97 -9.07 -10.86
CA LEU A 73 -3.71 -10.16 -9.91
C LEU A 73 -4.78 -11.25 -9.94
N LYS A 74 -6.02 -10.94 -10.36
CA LYS A 74 -7.09 -11.94 -10.50
C LYS A 74 -6.96 -12.78 -11.76
N THR A 75 -6.30 -12.25 -12.80
CA THR A 75 -6.10 -12.95 -14.07
C THR A 75 -4.88 -13.89 -14.07
N LYS A 76 -4.15 -13.96 -12.95
CA LYS A 76 -2.98 -14.81 -12.75
C LYS A 76 -3.33 -16.02 -11.89
#